data_AF-A0A0M3J880-F1
#
_entry.id   AF-A0A0M3J880-F1
#
_cell.length_a   1.000
_cell.length_b   1.000
_cell.length_c   1.000
_cell.angle_alpha   90.00
_cell.angle_beta   90.00
_cell.angle_gamma   90.00
#
_symmetry.space_group_name_H-M   'P 1'
#
loop_
_entity.id
_entity.type
_entity.pdbx_description
1 polymer ?
#
loop_
_entity_poly.entity_id
_entity_poly.type
_entity_poly.pdbx_seq_one_letter_code
_entity_poly.pdbx_strand_id
1 'polypeptide(L)'
;MSHVMHYGDLSIANEFVADFQGWKKGPEQFVPDYEKNEGGAWPSRDIPLLMLEKQYQEEDGMHQKFEIRRQIRKLERKREYLHNFMKKLVERIIHDPVQQRRIMNVHPETINDFQCHDKLLKAFHKICFNLAKVSSLEKNNLLLAHSIQ
;
A
#
# COMPACT_ATOMS: atom_id res chain seq x y z
N MET A 1 -2.92 -6.94 9.46
CA MET A 1 -2.92 -6.38 10.83
C MET A 1 -1.94 -5.22 10.87
N SER A 2 -2.31 -4.13 11.53
CA SER A 2 -1.54 -2.89 11.63
C SER A 2 -1.67 -2.33 13.04
N HIS A 3 -0.82 -1.37 13.39
CA HIS A 3 -1.00 -0.58 14.60
C HIS A 3 -1.99 0.55 14.31
N VAL A 4 -3.13 0.55 15.03
CA VAL A 4 -4.06 1.68 15.03
C VAL A 4 -3.45 2.78 15.89
N MET A 5 -3.42 4.00 15.36
CA MET A 5 -2.74 5.15 15.99
C MET A 5 -3.74 6.28 16.24
N HIS A 6 -3.57 7.01 17.32
CA HIS A 6 -4.30 8.25 17.62
C HIS A 6 -3.37 9.45 17.55
N TYR A 7 -3.89 10.58 17.07
CA TYR A 7 -3.14 11.83 16.90
C TYR A 7 -4.01 13.03 17.28
N GLY A 8 -3.38 14.15 17.61
CA GLY A 8 -4.08 15.39 17.97
C GLY A 8 -4.56 15.39 19.42
N ASP A 9 -5.69 16.05 19.66
CA ASP A 9 -6.31 16.13 20.98
C ASP A 9 -7.09 14.84 21.26
N LEU A 10 -6.57 14.04 22.19
CA LEU A 10 -7.16 12.77 22.57
C LEU A 10 -8.41 12.93 23.43
N SER A 11 -8.71 14.12 23.95
CA SER A 11 -9.94 14.36 24.71
C SER A 11 -11.20 14.19 23.85
N ILE A 12 -11.09 14.47 22.54
CA ILE A 12 -12.14 14.30 21.52
C ILE A 12 -12.57 12.83 21.42
N ALA A 13 -11.67 11.87 21.68
CA ALA A 13 -12.01 10.45 21.64
C ALA A 13 -13.04 10.04 22.71
N ASN A 14 -13.30 10.88 23.72
CA ASN A 14 -14.32 10.64 24.74
C ASN A 14 -15.71 11.18 24.36
N GLU A 15 -15.81 11.97 23.29
CA GLU A 15 -17.09 12.47 22.79
C GLU A 15 -17.89 11.35 22.12
N PHE A 16 -19.21 11.52 21.98
CA PHE A 16 -20.03 10.48 21.37
C PHE A 16 -19.75 10.38 19.88
N VAL A 17 -19.58 9.16 19.35
CA VAL A 17 -19.43 8.91 17.91
C VAL A 17 -20.57 9.54 17.09
N ALA A 18 -21.77 9.59 17.67
CA ALA A 18 -22.95 10.21 17.08
C ALA A 18 -22.77 11.70 16.75
N ASP A 19 -21.93 12.43 17.50
CA ASP A 19 -21.65 13.85 17.27
C ASP A 19 -20.84 14.07 15.98
N PHE A 20 -20.07 13.06 15.53
CA PHE A 20 -19.27 13.10 14.30
C PHE A 20 -19.94 12.39 13.12
N GLN A 21 -20.79 11.40 13.38
CA GLN A 21 -21.47 10.60 12.35
C GLN A 21 -22.92 11.08 12.06
N GLY A 22 -23.41 12.08 12.79
CA GLY A 22 -24.65 12.82 12.47
C GLY A 22 -25.94 12.24 13.05
N TRP A 23 -25.86 11.37 14.06
CA TRP A 23 -27.04 10.73 14.66
C TRP A 23 -27.49 11.45 15.93
N LYS A 24 -28.18 12.59 15.80
CA LYS A 24 -28.69 13.34 16.96
C LYS A 24 -29.64 12.52 17.85
N LYS A 25 -30.36 11.55 17.27
CA LYS A 25 -31.08 10.43 17.90
C LYS A 25 -31.22 9.34 16.83
N GLY A 26 -30.29 8.41 16.74
CA GLY A 26 -30.42 7.25 15.85
C GLY A 26 -31.36 6.20 16.46
N PRO A 27 -32.18 5.48 15.68
CA PRO A 27 -32.88 4.31 16.20
C PRO A 27 -31.84 3.35 16.79
N GLU A 28 -32.21 2.67 17.87
CA GLU A 28 -31.43 1.58 18.46
C GLU A 28 -31.38 0.43 17.44
N GLN A 29 -30.57 0.58 16.40
CA GLN A 29 -30.32 -0.46 15.42
C GLN A 29 -29.41 -1.46 16.09
N PHE A 30 -30.04 -2.50 16.64
CA PHE A 30 -29.38 -3.77 16.93
C PHE A 30 -28.69 -4.24 15.65
N VAL A 31 -27.38 -3.97 15.54
CA VAL A 31 -26.53 -4.60 14.56
C VAL A 31 -26.14 -5.93 15.19
N PRO A 32 -26.72 -7.08 14.75
CA PRO A 32 -26.29 -8.37 15.26
C PRO A 32 -24.79 -8.49 15.09
N ASP A 33 -24.13 -9.02 16.13
CA ASP A 33 -22.70 -9.29 16.10
C ASP A 33 -22.43 -10.16 14.87
N TYR A 34 -21.75 -9.61 13.87
CA TYR A 34 -21.49 -10.35 12.65
C TYR A 34 -20.52 -11.47 13.01
N GLU A 35 -20.88 -12.72 12.73
CA GLU A 35 -19.93 -13.82 12.81
C GLU A 35 -18.74 -13.43 11.94
N LYS A 36 -17.59 -13.31 12.59
CA LYS A 36 -16.36 -12.87 11.96
C LYS A 36 -15.96 -13.94 10.96
N ASN A 37 -16.29 -13.73 9.69
CA ASN A 37 -15.85 -14.62 8.62
C ASN A 37 -14.35 -14.88 8.78
N GLU A 38 -13.95 -16.15 8.85
CA GLU A 38 -12.57 -16.60 9.06
C GLU A 38 -11.61 -16.24 7.92
N GLY A 39 -12.10 -15.52 6.90
CA GLY A 39 -11.32 -14.95 5.82
C GLY A 39 -10.26 -14.00 6.39
N GLY A 40 -9.04 -14.52 6.57
CA GLY A 40 -7.92 -13.80 7.15
C GLY A 40 -7.67 -12.45 6.48
N ALA A 41 -7.28 -11.46 7.28
CA ALA A 41 -6.94 -10.13 6.77
C ALA A 41 -5.71 -10.18 5.86
N TRP A 42 -5.87 -9.80 4.60
CA TRP A 42 -4.76 -9.67 3.65
C TRP A 42 -4.16 -8.26 3.66
N PRO A 43 -2.83 -8.11 3.46
CA PRO A 43 -2.24 -6.80 3.19
C PRO A 43 -2.87 -6.20 1.93
N SER A 44 -3.34 -4.95 1.99
CA SER A 44 -4.07 -4.30 0.89
C SER A 44 -3.32 -4.35 -0.45
N ARG A 45 -2.00 -4.18 -0.40
CA ARG A 45 -1.10 -4.27 -1.57
C ARG A 45 -1.14 -5.63 -2.27
N ASP A 46 -1.35 -6.70 -1.50
CA ASP A 46 -1.27 -8.09 -1.96
C ASP A 46 -2.64 -8.66 -2.35
N ILE A 47 -3.74 -7.96 -2.03
CA ILE A 47 -5.11 -8.35 -2.41
C ILE A 47 -5.23 -8.69 -3.90
N PRO A 48 -4.77 -7.87 -4.88
CA PRO A 48 -4.97 -8.21 -6.29
C PRO A 48 -4.31 -9.51 -6.72
N LEU A 49 -3.16 -9.86 -6.12
CA LEU A 49 -2.46 -11.10 -6.41
C LEU A 49 -3.16 -12.28 -5.70
N LEU A 50 -3.44 -12.14 -4.40
CA LEU A 50 -4.08 -13.17 -3.59
C LEU A 50 -5.49 -13.52 -4.08
N MET A 51 -6.24 -12.54 -4.58
CA MET A 51 -7.53 -12.78 -5.22
C MET A 51 -7.40 -13.63 -6.48
N LEU A 52 -6.41 -13.34 -7.35
CA LEU A 52 -6.17 -14.14 -8.55
C LEU A 52 -5.67 -15.55 -8.21
N GLU A 53 -4.82 -15.68 -7.19
CA GLU A 53 -4.37 -16.99 -6.70
C GLU A 53 -5.54 -17.81 -6.16
N LYS A 54 -6.41 -17.20 -5.35
CA LYS A 54 -7.63 -17.84 -4.86
C LYS A 54 -8.52 -18.28 -6.03
N GLN A 55 -8.78 -17.38 -6.98
CA GLN A 55 -9.56 -17.69 -8.18
C GLN A 55 -8.94 -18.83 -9.00
N TYR A 56 -7.61 -18.87 -9.10
CA TYR A 56 -6.92 -19.96 -9.80
C TYR A 56 -7.12 -21.32 -9.12
N GLN A 57 -7.18 -21.36 -7.79
CA GLN A 57 -7.41 -22.60 -7.05
C GLN A 57 -8.86 -23.08 -7.16
N GLU A 58 -9.83 -22.15 -7.16
CA GLU A 58 -11.27 -22.45 -7.20
C GLU A 58 -11.80 -22.71 -8.61
N GLU A 59 -11.10 -22.28 -9.66
CA GLU A 59 -11.47 -22.54 -11.05
C GLU A 59 -11.31 -24.03 -11.41
N ASP A 60 -12.13 -24.54 -12.33
CA ASP A 60 -12.00 -25.90 -12.87
C ASP A 60 -11.64 -25.90 -14.36
N GLY A 61 -12.02 -24.84 -15.09
CA GLY A 61 -11.77 -24.71 -16.52
C GLY A 61 -10.28 -24.52 -16.86
N MET A 62 -9.73 -25.39 -17.71
CA MET A 62 -8.32 -25.33 -18.12
C MET A 62 -7.96 -23.99 -18.80
N HIS A 63 -8.85 -23.49 -19.67
CA HIS A 63 -8.62 -22.24 -20.39
C HIS A 63 -8.63 -21.03 -19.43
N GLN A 64 -9.59 -20.99 -18.51
CA GLN A 64 -9.72 -19.96 -17.49
C GLN A 64 -8.51 -19.98 -16.54
N LYS A 65 -8.09 -21.17 -16.08
CA LYS A 65 -6.84 -21.32 -15.30
C LYS A 65 -5.63 -20.76 -16.03
N PHE A 66 -5.51 -21.02 -17.34
CA PHE A 66 -4.41 -20.49 -18.13
C PHE A 66 -4.41 -18.95 -18.15
N GLU A 67 -5.56 -18.32 -18.38
CA GLU A 67 -5.66 -16.86 -18.38
C GLU A 67 -5.41 -16.26 -17.00
N ILE A 68 -5.95 -16.83 -15.92
CA ILE A 68 -5.68 -16.37 -14.55
C ILE A 68 -4.18 -16.49 -14.25
N ARG A 69 -3.54 -17.62 -14.59
CA ARG A 69 -2.08 -17.80 -14.42
C ARG A 69 -1.26 -16.78 -15.20
N ARG A 70 -1.71 -16.42 -16.41
CA ARG A 70 -1.07 -15.36 -17.20
C ARG A 70 -1.19 -14.00 -16.51
N GLN A 71 -2.32 -13.70 -15.87
CA GLN A 71 -2.51 -12.46 -15.10
C GLN A 71 -1.63 -12.42 -13.85
N ILE A 72 -1.55 -13.52 -13.09
CA ILE A 72 -0.64 -13.68 -11.94
C ILE A 72 0.79 -13.34 -12.36
N ARG A 73 1.31 -14.03 -13.39
CA ARG A 73 2.67 -13.78 -13.91
C ARG A 73 2.89 -12.34 -14.37
N LYS A 74 1.86 -11.71 -14.95
CA LYS A 74 1.94 -10.30 -15.36
C LYS A 74 2.08 -9.37 -14.16
N LEU A 75 1.39 -9.64 -13.05
CA LEU A 75 1.54 -8.85 -11.83
C LEU A 75 2.89 -9.06 -11.17
N GLU A 76 3.36 -10.31 -11.06
CA GLU A 76 4.68 -10.64 -10.51
C GLU A 76 5.81 -9.94 -11.28
N ARG A 77 5.79 -10.02 -12.61
CA ARG A 77 6.79 -9.35 -13.47
C ARG A 77 6.77 -7.83 -13.29
N LYS A 78 5.60 -7.22 -13.13
CA LYS A 78 5.48 -5.77 -12.85
C LYS A 78 6.09 -5.42 -11.50
N ARG A 79 5.84 -6.22 -10.46
CA ARG A 79 6.41 -6.02 -9.11
C ARG A 79 7.94 -6.15 -9.15
N GLU A 80 8.45 -7.18 -9.81
CA GLU A 80 9.88 -7.42 -9.96
C GLU A 80 10.56 -6.29 -10.75
N TYR A 81 9.98 -5.88 -11.88
CA TYR A 81 10.50 -4.78 -12.70
C TYR A 81 10.65 -3.49 -11.88
N LEU A 82 9.60 -3.16 -11.12
CA LEU A 82 9.60 -1.99 -10.28
C LEU A 82 10.63 -2.07 -9.14
N HIS A 83 10.73 -3.21 -8.47
CA HIS A 83 11.72 -3.42 -7.41
C HIS A 83 13.16 -3.26 -7.95
N ASN A 84 13.45 -3.90 -9.08
CA ASN A 84 14.76 -3.82 -9.74
C ASN A 84 15.07 -2.40 -10.25
N PHE A 85 14.06 -1.69 -10.74
CA PHE A 85 14.21 -0.29 -11.13
C PHE A 85 14.58 0.58 -9.94
N MET A 86 13.85 0.47 -8.81
CA MET A 86 14.15 1.24 -7.60
C MET A 86 15.54 0.94 -7.06
N LYS A 87 15.92 -0.34 -7.01
CA LYS A 87 17.27 -0.76 -6.61
C LYS A 87 18.34 -0.09 -7.46
N LYS A 88 18.23 -0.16 -8.80
CA LYS A 88 19.18 0.48 -9.73
C LYS A 88 19.19 2.01 -9.62
N LEU A 89 18.04 2.61 -9.35
CA LEU A 89 17.94 4.06 -9.15
C LEU A 89 18.70 4.49 -7.90
N VAL A 90 18.50 3.80 -6.77
CA VAL A 90 19.20 4.06 -5.51
C VAL A 90 20.70 3.81 -5.67
N GLU A 91 21.11 2.72 -6.32
CA GLU A 91 22.53 2.43 -6.60
C GLU A 91 23.22 3.50 -7.44
N ARG A 92 22.48 4.23 -8.29
CA ARG A 92 23.03 5.33 -9.11
C ARG A 92 23.13 6.66 -8.37
N ILE A 93 22.22 6.91 -7.42
CA ILE A 93 22.18 8.17 -6.67
C ILE A 93 23.08 8.08 -5.43
N ILE A 94 23.08 6.95 -4.76
CA ILE A 94 23.71 6.74 -3.45
C ILE A 94 24.85 5.74 -3.61
N HIS A 95 26.07 6.16 -3.27
CA HIS A 95 27.27 5.34 -3.47
C HIS A 95 27.59 4.44 -2.25
N ASP A 96 27.15 4.83 -1.05
CA ASP A 96 27.37 4.05 0.17
C ASP A 96 26.40 2.83 0.25
N PRO A 97 26.89 1.59 0.25
CA PRO A 97 26.05 0.39 0.34
C PRO A 97 25.22 0.30 1.63
N VAL A 98 25.67 0.93 2.72
CA VAL A 98 24.90 0.96 3.98
C VAL A 98 23.69 1.87 3.82
N GLN A 99 23.88 3.10 3.33
CA GLN A 99 22.76 3.99 3.02
C GLN A 99 21.83 3.42 1.94
N GLN A 100 22.35 2.75 0.90
CA GLN A 100 21.50 2.09 -0.10
C GLN A 100 20.54 1.09 0.55
N ARG A 101 21.04 0.22 1.44
CA ARG A 101 20.20 -0.74 2.17
C ARG A 101 19.23 -0.05 3.12
N ARG A 102 19.66 1.01 3.79
CA ARG A 102 18.78 1.78 4.69
C ARG A 102 17.61 2.39 3.92
N ILE A 103 17.89 3.10 2.82
CA ILE A 103 16.89 3.75 1.97
C ILE A 103 15.90 2.74 1.40
N MET A 104 16.37 1.54 1.03
CA MET A 104 15.52 0.49 0.45
C MET A 104 14.62 -0.24 1.45
N ASN A 105 14.94 -0.24 2.76
CA ASN A 105 14.27 -1.08 3.75
C ASN A 105 13.64 -0.32 4.92
N VAL A 106 14.11 0.88 5.21
CA VAL A 106 13.60 1.72 6.29
C VAL A 106 12.62 2.72 5.71
N HIS A 107 11.58 3.05 6.48
CA HIS A 107 10.68 4.16 6.17
C HIS A 107 11.01 5.34 7.08
N PRO A 108 11.00 6.59 6.58
CA PRO A 108 11.33 7.72 7.42
C PRO A 108 10.15 7.99 8.34
N GLU A 109 10.43 8.31 9.61
CA GLU A 109 9.39 8.69 10.57
C GLU A 109 8.72 10.01 10.17
N THR A 110 9.49 10.92 9.56
CA THR A 110 9.04 12.25 9.14
C THR A 110 9.65 12.67 7.80
N ILE A 111 8.88 13.46 7.04
CA ILE A 111 9.34 14.11 5.81
C ILE A 111 9.61 15.57 6.16
N ASN A 112 10.88 15.98 6.09
CA ASN A 112 11.29 17.32 6.51
C ASN A 112 11.16 18.35 5.38
N ASP A 113 11.35 17.95 4.13
CA ASP A 113 11.20 18.82 2.96
C ASP A 113 10.07 18.32 2.06
N PHE A 114 8.87 18.83 2.32
CA PHE A 114 7.68 18.51 1.54
C PHE A 114 7.77 18.98 0.09
N GLN A 115 8.47 20.09 -0.19
CA GLN A 115 8.56 20.62 -1.55
C GLN A 115 9.47 19.76 -2.41
N CYS A 116 10.61 19.35 -1.87
CA CYS A 116 11.53 18.45 -2.55
C CYS A 116 10.89 17.08 -2.77
N HIS A 117 10.24 16.54 -1.74
CA HIS A 117 9.52 15.27 -1.84
C HIS A 117 8.41 15.31 -2.90
N ASP A 118 7.57 16.35 -2.91
CA ASP A 118 6.50 16.52 -3.90
C ASP A 118 7.03 16.64 -5.33
N LYS A 119 8.08 17.45 -5.55
CA LYS A 119 8.72 17.57 -6.88
C LYS A 119 9.24 16.24 -7.37
N LEU A 120 9.89 15.46 -6.50
CA LEU A 120 10.43 14.16 -6.85
C LEU A 120 9.31 13.14 -7.12
N LEU A 121 8.25 13.12 -6.33
CA LEU A 121 7.07 12.27 -6.61
C LEU A 121 6.43 12.62 -7.96
N LYS A 122 6.25 13.90 -8.25
CA LYS A 122 5.69 14.37 -9.54
C LYS A 122 6.59 13.99 -10.71
N ALA A 123 7.90 14.17 -10.59
CA ALA A 123 8.86 13.77 -11.60
C ALA A 123 8.83 12.26 -11.84
N PHE A 124 8.86 11.46 -10.77
CA PHE A 124 8.78 10.00 -10.85
C PHE A 124 7.46 9.52 -11.47
N HIS A 125 6.34 10.16 -11.10
CA HIS A 125 5.03 9.85 -11.66
C HIS A 125 4.98 10.10 -13.18
N LYS A 126 5.53 11.23 -13.62
CA LYS A 126 5.48 11.68 -15.02
C LYS A 126 6.48 10.94 -15.91
N ILE A 127 7.68 10.67 -15.40
CA ILE A 127 8.81 10.17 -16.21
C ILE A 127 8.93 8.64 -16.11
N CYS A 128 8.68 8.06 -14.94
CA CYS A 128 8.96 6.64 -14.69
C CYS A 128 7.69 5.79 -14.66
N PHE A 129 6.84 5.98 -13.66
CA PHE A 129 5.66 5.14 -13.43
C PHE A 129 4.46 5.97 -13.01
N ASN A 130 3.34 5.81 -13.71
CA ASN A 130 2.08 6.39 -13.24
C ASN A 130 1.63 5.70 -11.94
N LEU A 131 1.86 6.38 -10.81
CA LEU A 131 1.56 5.90 -9.46
C LEU A 131 0.09 5.52 -9.25
N ALA A 132 -0.85 6.20 -9.93
CA ALA A 132 -2.28 5.91 -9.83
C ALA A 132 -2.67 4.57 -10.49
N LYS A 133 -1.83 4.06 -11.41
CA LYS A 133 -2.09 2.79 -12.13
C LYS A 133 -1.36 1.58 -11.54
N VAL A 134 -0.55 1.78 -10.50
CA VAL A 134 0.27 0.71 -9.91
C VAL A 134 -0.09 0.58 -8.44
N SER A 135 -1.03 -0.32 -8.14
CA SER A 135 -1.45 -0.64 -6.77
C SER A 135 -0.32 -1.14 -5.86
N SER A 136 0.83 -1.55 -6.41
CA SER A 136 2.00 -1.98 -5.64
C SER A 136 2.98 -0.85 -5.27
N LEU A 137 2.74 0.41 -5.66
CA LEU A 137 3.67 1.53 -5.48
C LEU A 137 3.55 2.27 -4.14
N GLU A 138 2.59 1.93 -3.28
CA GLU A 138 2.39 2.64 -2.00
C GLU A 138 3.63 2.62 -1.09
N LYS A 139 4.42 1.52 -1.08
CA LYS A 139 5.71 1.48 -0.36
C LYS A 139 6.81 2.31 -1.01
N ASN A 140 6.74 2.53 -2.33
CA ASN A 140 7.80 3.20 -3.08
C ASN A 140 7.67 4.72 -3.07
N ASN A 141 6.46 5.25 -2.79
CA ASN A 141 6.29 6.67 -2.49
C ASN A 141 7.15 7.09 -1.28
N LEU A 142 7.33 6.20 -0.29
CA LEU A 142 8.20 6.43 0.87
C LEU A 142 9.70 6.17 0.59
N LEU A 143 10.04 5.24 -0.32
CA LEU A 143 11.44 5.04 -0.77
C LEU A 143 12.02 6.31 -1.41
N LEU A 144 11.16 7.02 -2.15
CA LEU A 144 11.48 8.30 -2.77
C LEU A 144 11.70 9.42 -1.74
N ALA A 145 11.08 9.36 -0.55
CA ALA A 145 11.31 10.31 0.54
C ALA A 145 12.72 10.20 1.15
N HIS A 146 13.31 9.02 1.15
CA HIS A 146 14.63 8.76 1.74
C HIS A 146 15.81 9.16 0.85
N SER A 147 15.60 9.33 -0.45
CA SER A 147 16.70 9.57 -1.41
C SER A 147 17.25 11.01 -1.36
N ILE A 148 16.73 11.87 -0.47
CA ILE A 148 17.02 13.31 -0.42
C ILE A 148 17.15 13.82 1.03
N GLN A 149 17.69 13.00 1.93
CA GLN A 149 18.31 13.46 3.18
C GLN A 149 19.82 13.28 3.04
#